data_AF-A0A7V3VWN7-F1
#
_entry.id   AF-A0A7V3VWN7-F1
#
_cell.length_a   1.000
_cell.length_b   1.000
_cell.length_c   1.000
_cell.angle_alpha   90.00
_cell.angle_beta   90.00
_cell.angle_gamma   90.00
#
_symmetry.space_group_name_H-M   'P 1'
#
loop_
_entity.id
_entity.type
_entity.pdbx_description
1 polymer ?
#
loop_
_entity_poly.entity_id
_entity_poly.type
_entity_poly.pdbx_seq_one_letter_code
_entity_poly.pdbx_strand_id
1 'polypeptide(L)'
;MSTLPLKAPIADCGVRASDSAIEVSVCIVNWNCRAYLQACLQSLREAALEVSLEVLVVDNGSRDGAADMVAELFPEVVLIRNAENAGFARGNNQAAELARGRYLFFLNNDTIVPAGTLRGLLDYARAHPE
;
A
#
# COMPACT_ATOMS: atom_id res chain seq x y z
N MET A 1 -17.41 -17.63 25.26
CA MET A 1 -16.53 -16.84 26.13
C MET A 1 -15.19 -17.54 26.22
N SER A 2 -14.21 -17.09 25.43
CA SER A 2 -12.80 -17.45 25.61
C SER A 2 -11.98 -16.30 25.06
N THR A 3 -11.53 -15.43 25.96
CA THR A 3 -10.76 -14.22 25.70
C THR A 3 -9.30 -14.61 25.48
N LEU A 4 -8.79 -14.38 24.26
CA LEU A 4 -7.36 -14.38 23.96
C LEU A 4 -6.65 -13.28 24.77
N PRO A 5 -5.44 -13.51 25.28
CA PRO A 5 -4.76 -12.53 26.12
C PRO A 5 -4.27 -11.33 25.30
N LEU A 6 -4.54 -10.12 25.81
CA LEU A 6 -3.86 -8.90 25.40
C LEU A 6 -2.35 -9.08 25.57
N LYS A 7 -1.58 -8.81 24.51
CA LYS A 7 -0.13 -8.60 24.62
C LYS A 7 0.14 -7.38 25.49
N ALA A 8 1.07 -7.54 26.44
CA ALA A 8 1.59 -6.51 27.34
C ALA A 8 2.38 -5.42 26.58
N PRO A 9 2.55 -4.21 27.16
CA PRO A 9 3.01 -3.02 26.46
C PRO A 9 4.53 -3.05 26.23
N ILE A 10 4.94 -2.60 25.04
CA ILE A 10 6.33 -2.34 24.71
C ILE A 10 6.79 -1.10 25.49
N ALA A 11 8.01 -1.19 26.03
CA ALA A 11 8.65 -0.17 26.86
C ALA A 11 8.71 1.21 26.20
N ASP A 12 8.45 2.22 27.03
CA ASP A 12 8.55 3.65 26.77
C ASP A 12 9.99 4.05 26.42
N CYS A 13 10.16 4.56 25.20
CA CYS A 13 11.32 5.34 24.79
C CYS A 13 10.80 6.59 24.05
N GLY A 14 10.25 7.55 24.80
CA GLY A 14 10.65 8.96 24.69
C GLY A 14 10.58 9.67 23.32
N VAL A 15 9.81 9.19 22.35
CA VAL A 15 9.47 9.94 21.13
C VAL A 15 7.96 10.01 21.08
N ARG A 16 7.40 11.22 21.20
CA ARG A 16 5.99 11.45 20.85
C ARG A 16 5.89 11.10 19.37
N ALA A 17 5.34 9.93 19.05
CA ALA A 17 4.81 9.68 17.73
C ALA A 17 3.78 10.78 17.49
N SER A 18 4.11 11.76 16.65
CA SER A 18 3.03 12.40 15.92
C SER A 18 2.35 11.26 15.18
N ASP A 19 1.10 10.94 15.53
CA ASP A 19 0.20 10.17 14.68
C ASP A 19 0.08 10.93 13.35
N SER A 20 1.09 10.85 12.50
CA SER A 20 1.04 11.43 11.18
C SER A 20 0.02 10.60 10.43
N ALA A 21 -1.19 11.12 10.32
CA ALA A 21 -2.24 10.51 9.51
C ALA A 21 -1.67 10.18 8.14
N ILE A 22 -1.98 8.97 7.65
CA ILE A 22 -1.55 8.50 6.34
C ILE A 22 -1.98 9.53 5.31
N GLU A 23 -1.04 10.03 4.52
CA GLU A 23 -1.29 11.11 3.58
C GLU A 23 -1.87 10.57 2.28
N VAL A 24 -1.31 9.46 1.77
CA VAL A 24 -1.73 8.83 0.53
C VAL A 24 -1.83 7.31 0.67
N SER A 25 -2.90 6.74 0.12
CA SER A 25 -3.04 5.30 -0.05
C SER A 25 -2.75 4.94 -1.51
N VAL A 26 -1.74 4.10 -1.71
CA VAL A 26 -1.38 3.60 -3.04
C VAL A 26 -2.16 2.32 -3.30
N CYS A 27 -3.04 2.34 -4.30
CA CYS A 27 -3.90 1.23 -4.67
C CYS A 27 -3.33 0.53 -5.91
N ILE A 28 -2.93 -0.74 -5.77
CA ILE A 28 -2.38 -1.55 -6.86
C ILE A 28 -3.23 -2.81 -7.04
N VAL A 29 -3.58 -3.10 -8.29
CA VAL A 29 -4.13 -4.40 -8.69
C VAL A 29 -3.06 -5.20 -9.42
N ASN A 30 -2.87 -6.46 -9.03
CA ASN A 30 -1.89 -7.35 -9.63
C ASN A 30 -2.53 -8.64 -10.14
N TRP A 31 -2.09 -9.11 -11.32
CA TRP A 31 -2.43 -10.44 -11.83
C TRP A 31 -1.25 -11.02 -12.62
N ASN A 32 -0.66 -12.12 -12.12
CA ASN A 32 0.44 -12.87 -12.78
C ASN A 32 1.66 -12.03 -13.22
N CYS A 33 2.07 -11.08 -12.38
CA CYS A 33 3.14 -10.12 -12.68
C CYS A 33 4.15 -9.96 -11.54
N ARG A 34 4.54 -11.06 -10.88
CA ARG A 34 5.40 -11.08 -9.67
C ARG A 34 6.63 -10.18 -9.76
N ALA A 35 7.43 -10.30 -10.82
CA ALA A 35 8.69 -9.55 -10.95
C ALA A 35 8.47 -8.04 -11.07
N TYR A 36 7.46 -7.64 -11.86
CA TYR A 36 7.09 -6.24 -12.02
C TYR A 36 6.55 -5.65 -10.72
N LEU A 37 5.64 -6.37 -10.06
CA LEU A 37 5.09 -5.95 -8.78
C LEU A 37 6.20 -5.78 -7.72
N GLN A 38 7.15 -6.71 -7.66
CA GLN A 38 8.27 -6.62 -6.72
C GLN A 38 9.09 -5.33 -6.95
N ALA A 39 9.39 -5.00 -8.20
CA ALA A 39 10.13 -3.78 -8.54
C ALA A 39 9.31 -2.50 -8.23
N CYS A 40 8.01 -2.52 -8.52
CA CYS A 40 7.08 -1.44 -8.17
C CYS A 40 7.06 -1.19 -6.66
N LEU A 41 6.84 -2.23 -5.86
CA LEU A 41 6.81 -2.13 -4.39
C LEU A 41 8.15 -1.68 -3.81
N GLN A 42 9.27 -2.10 -4.40
CA GLN A 42 10.59 -1.62 -4.00
C GLN A 42 10.74 -0.10 -4.24
N SER A 43 10.27 0.42 -5.37
CA SER A 43 10.29 1.87 -5.62
C SER A 43 9.38 2.65 -4.67
N LEU A 44 8.24 2.07 -4.26
CA LEU A 44 7.35 2.69 -3.28
C LEU A 44 7.93 2.76 -1.87
N ARG A 45 8.78 1.80 -1.49
CA ARG A 45 9.54 1.89 -0.22
C ARG A 45 10.47 3.09 -0.19
N GLU A 46 11.11 3.40 -1.32
CA GLU A 46 11.96 4.59 -1.44
C GLU A 46 11.10 5.86 -1.33
N ALA A 47 9.94 5.89 -1.99
CA ALA A 47 9.02 7.02 -1.88
C ALA A 47 8.44 7.20 -0.46
N ALA A 48 8.28 6.11 0.31
CA ALA A 48 7.81 6.16 1.70
C ALA A 48 8.81 6.85 2.67
N LEU A 49 10.06 7.08 2.24
CA LEU A 49 11.03 7.90 2.99
C LEU A 49 10.69 9.39 2.93
N GLU A 50 9.92 9.81 1.93
CA GLU A 50 9.62 11.21 1.66
C GLU A 50 8.20 11.60 2.06
N VAL A 51 7.23 10.69 1.97
CA VAL A 51 5.80 10.95 2.23
C VAL A 51 5.20 9.86 3.11
N SER A 52 4.22 10.22 3.96
CA SER A 52 3.49 9.23 4.77
C SER A 52 2.50 8.48 3.88
N LEU A 53 2.79 7.22 3.58
CA LEU A 53 1.96 6.41 2.70
C LEU A 53 1.62 5.06 3.30
N GLU A 54 0.55 4.47 2.77
CA GLU A 54 0.31 3.03 2.87
C GLU A 54 0.13 2.45 1.46
N VAL A 55 0.40 1.15 1.33
CA VAL A 55 0.24 0.45 0.06
C VAL A 55 -0.76 -0.68 0.24
N LEU A 56 -1.77 -0.71 -0.64
CA LEU A 56 -2.76 -1.76 -0.72
C LEU A 56 -2.58 -2.48 -2.05
N VAL A 57 -2.33 -3.79 -1.97
CA VAL A 57 -2.21 -4.66 -3.14
C VAL A 57 -3.37 -5.62 -3.16
N VAL A 58 -4.10 -5.63 -4.27
CA VAL A 58 -5.13 -6.62 -4.58
C VAL A 58 -4.52 -7.62 -5.56
N ASP A 59 -4.24 -8.83 -5.09
CA ASP A 59 -3.87 -9.94 -5.95
C ASP A 59 -5.12 -10.60 -6.53
N ASN A 60 -5.31 -10.46 -7.84
CA ASN A 60 -6.49 -10.91 -8.59
C ASN A 60 -6.40 -12.40 -8.98
N GLY A 61 -6.08 -13.26 -8.00
CA GLY A 61 -5.97 -14.70 -8.21
C GLY A 61 -4.74 -15.10 -9.03
N SER A 62 -3.58 -14.50 -8.72
CA SER A 62 -2.33 -14.84 -9.40
C SER A 62 -1.88 -16.27 -9.08
N ARG A 63 -1.18 -16.89 -10.01
CA ARG A 63 -0.65 -18.27 -9.90
C ARG A 63 0.87 -18.34 -10.01
N ASP A 64 1.53 -17.18 -10.09
CA ASP A 64 2.98 -17.04 -10.25
C ASP A 64 3.71 -16.79 -8.91
N GLY A 65 3.00 -16.90 -7.78
CA GLY A 65 3.53 -16.66 -6.44
C GLY A 65 3.66 -15.17 -6.08
N ALA A 66 3.03 -14.25 -6.83
CA ALA A 66 3.07 -12.82 -6.51
C ALA A 66 2.51 -12.51 -5.12
N ALA A 67 1.36 -13.09 -4.74
CA ALA A 67 0.77 -12.83 -3.43
C ALA A 67 1.66 -13.29 -2.27
N ASP A 68 2.33 -14.44 -2.42
CA ASP A 68 3.26 -14.96 -1.40
C ASP A 68 4.51 -14.10 -1.30
N MET A 69 5.03 -13.65 -2.45
CA MET A 69 6.14 -12.69 -2.50
C MET A 69 5.78 -11.39 -1.77
N VAL A 70 4.57 -10.85 -1.95
CA VAL A 70 4.14 -9.65 -1.21
C VAL A 70 4.11 -9.93 0.30
N ALA A 71 3.49 -11.03 0.72
CA ALA A 71 3.38 -11.36 2.15
C ALA A 71 4.74 -11.60 2.83
N GLU A 72 5.71 -12.18 2.11
CA GLU A 72 7.05 -12.47 2.62
C GLU A 72 7.96 -11.24 2.61
N LEU A 73 8.04 -10.54 1.47
CA LEU A 73 9.04 -9.50 1.26
C LEU A 73 8.54 -8.11 1.65
N PHE A 74 7.22 -7.90 1.70
CA PHE A 74 6.58 -6.61 1.96
C PHE A 74 5.48 -6.73 3.03
N PRO A 75 5.82 -7.16 4.27
CA PRO A 75 4.84 -7.40 5.33
C PRO A 75 4.08 -6.12 5.78
N GLU A 76 4.59 -4.94 5.44
CA GLU A 76 3.92 -3.66 5.67
C GLU A 76 2.77 -3.37 4.68
N VAL A 77 2.70 -4.09 3.55
CA VAL A 77 1.66 -3.93 2.53
C VAL A 77 0.36 -4.59 3.00
N VAL A 78 -0.76 -3.89 2.81
CA VAL A 78 -2.09 -4.47 3.00
C VAL A 78 -2.41 -5.33 1.77
N LEU A 79 -2.30 -6.65 1.93
CA LEU A 79 -2.55 -7.61 0.85
C LEU A 79 -3.97 -8.16 0.89
N ILE A 80 -4.71 -8.00 -0.21
CA ILE A 80 -6.04 -8.58 -0.45
C ILE A 80 -5.88 -9.68 -1.50
N ARG A 81 -6.30 -10.90 -1.18
CA ARG A 81 -6.19 -12.05 -2.09
C ARG A 81 -7.58 -12.43 -2.63
N ASN A 82 -7.81 -12.18 -3.90
CA ASN A 82 -9.00 -12.68 -4.59
C ASN A 82 -8.76 -14.14 -5.04
N ALA A 83 -9.83 -14.93 -5.07
CA ALA A 83 -9.78 -16.32 -5.54
C ALA A 83 -9.62 -16.41 -7.07
N GLU A 84 -10.09 -15.39 -7.79
CA GLU A 84 -10.09 -15.30 -9.24
C GLU A 84 -9.87 -13.86 -9.70
N ASN A 85 -9.62 -13.68 -11.00
CA ASN A 85 -9.47 -12.36 -11.57
C ASN A 85 -10.82 -11.66 -11.70
N ALA A 86 -11.08 -10.73 -10.78
CA ALA A 86 -12.33 -10.00 -10.69
C ALA A 86 -12.38 -8.72 -11.57
N GLY A 87 -11.33 -8.49 -12.38
CA GLY A 87 -11.16 -7.30 -13.22
C GLY A 87 -10.47 -6.13 -12.50
N PHE A 88 -9.93 -5.21 -13.29
CA PHE A 88 -9.11 -4.09 -12.80
C PHE A 88 -9.90 -3.09 -11.94
N ALA A 89 -11.06 -2.62 -12.42
CA ALA A 89 -11.88 -1.64 -11.70
C ALA A 89 -12.37 -2.18 -10.35
N ARG A 90 -12.82 -3.44 -10.31
CA ARG A 90 -13.26 -4.08 -9.06
C ARG A 90 -12.11 -4.21 -8.07
N GLY A 91 -10.93 -4.61 -8.52
CA GLY A 91 -9.74 -4.65 -7.67
C GLY A 91 -9.42 -3.28 -7.07
N ASN A 92 -9.39 -2.23 -7.89
CA ASN A 92 -9.13 -0.88 -7.39
C ASN A 92 -10.18 -0.39 -6.39
N ASN A 93 -11.46 -0.72 -6.60
CA ASN A 93 -12.51 -0.39 -5.64
C ASN A 93 -12.31 -1.10 -4.30
N GLN A 94 -11.91 -2.38 -4.29
CA GLN A 94 -11.60 -3.11 -3.05
C GLN A 94 -10.45 -2.46 -2.27
N ALA A 95 -9.40 -2.01 -2.97
CA ALA A 95 -8.31 -1.28 -2.34
C ALA A 95 -8.77 0.07 -1.80
N ALA A 96 -9.53 0.84 -2.58
CA ALA A 96 -10.04 2.15 -2.19
C ALA A 96 -10.99 2.09 -0.97
N GLU A 97 -11.78 1.03 -0.81
CA GLU A 97 -12.65 0.83 0.35
C GLU A 97 -11.87 0.63 1.66
N LEU A 98 -10.64 0.11 1.60
CA LEU A 98 -9.78 -0.12 2.76
C LEU A 98 -8.73 0.97 2.98
N ALA A 99 -8.62 1.90 2.03
CA ALA A 99 -7.69 3.02 2.10
C ALA A 99 -8.04 3.99 3.25
N ARG A 100 -7.02 4.45 3.95
CA ARG A 100 -7.10 5.38 5.09
C ARG A 100 -6.46 6.74 4.79
N GLY A 101 -5.74 6.84 3.67
CA GLY A 101 -5.05 8.04 3.23
C GLY A 101 -6.01 9.15 2.83
N ARG A 102 -5.58 10.40 3.01
CA ARG A 102 -6.33 11.57 2.53
C ARG A 102 -6.48 11.59 1.00
N TYR A 103 -5.47 11.07 0.30
CA TYR A 103 -5.45 10.95 -1.16
C TYR A 103 -5.41 9.48 -1.58
N LEU A 104 -6.04 9.16 -2.71
CA LEU A 104 -5.90 7.87 -3.38
C LEU A 104 -4.95 8.00 -4.57
N PHE A 105 -3.98 7.11 -4.67
CA PHE A 105 -3.07 7.02 -5.81
C PHE A 105 -3.17 5.64 -6.45
N PHE A 106 -3.92 5.54 -7.54
CA PHE A 106 -4.04 4.30 -8.31
C PHE A 106 -2.79 4.11 -9.16
N LEU A 107 -2.10 2.99 -8.97
CA LEU A 107 -0.82 2.72 -9.61
C LEU A 107 -0.84 1.33 -10.25
N ASN A 108 -0.33 1.24 -11.49
CA ASN A 108 -0.14 -0.04 -12.13
C ASN A 108 1.06 -0.78 -11.48
N ASN A 109 0.94 -2.10 -11.41
CA ASN A 109 1.92 -2.99 -10.79
C ASN A 109 3.25 -3.09 -11.55
N ASP A 110 3.36 -2.52 -12.75
CA ASP A 110 4.54 -2.48 -13.62
C ASP A 110 5.22 -1.10 -13.67
N THR A 111 4.84 -0.20 -12.77
CA THR A 111 5.41 1.15 -12.69
C THR A 111 6.56 1.23 -11.68
N ILE A 112 7.59 2.02 -12.00
CA ILE A 112 8.62 2.47 -11.06
C ILE A 112 8.33 3.92 -10.69
N VAL A 113 8.28 4.23 -9.40
CA VAL A 113 8.03 5.58 -8.89
C VAL A 113 9.37 6.24 -8.52
N PRO A 114 9.85 7.23 -9.29
CA PRO A 114 11.07 7.95 -8.95
C PRO A 114 10.90 8.77 -7.66
N ALA A 115 12.00 8.99 -6.94
CA ALA A 115 12.06 9.90 -5.81
C ALA A 115 11.50 11.29 -6.15
N GLY A 116 10.81 11.91 -5.19
CA GLY A 116 10.13 13.21 -5.34
C GLY A 116 8.79 13.18 -6.07
N THR A 117 8.44 12.10 -6.77
CA THR A 117 7.21 12.03 -7.59
C THR A 117 5.94 12.20 -6.75
N LEU A 118 5.79 11.40 -5.70
CA LEU A 118 4.61 11.49 -4.83
C LEU A 118 4.57 12.80 -4.05
N ARG A 119 5.73 13.26 -3.57
CA ARG A 119 5.83 14.57 -2.89
C ARG A 119 5.31 15.69 -3.77
N GLY A 120 5.80 15.78 -5.02
CA GLY A 120 5.39 16.81 -5.96
C GLY A 120 3.90 16.73 -6.32
N LEU A 121 3.37 15.52 -6.53
CA LEU A 121 1.94 15.33 -6.80
C LEU A 121 1.08 15.79 -5.62
N LEU A 122 1.46 15.43 -4.40
CA LEU A 122 0.75 15.80 -3.18
C LEU A 122 0.86 17.30 -2.86
N ASP A 123 2.03 17.91 -3.09
CA ASP A 123 2.21 19.36 -2.96
C ASP A 123 1.28 20.11 -3.92
N TYR A 124 1.19 19.67 -5.17
CA TYR A 124 0.28 20.26 -6.14
C TYR A 124 -1.19 20.09 -5.72
N ALA A 125 -1.59 18.88 -5.32
CA ALA A 125 -2.97 18.59 -4.90
C ALA A 125 -3.38 19.32 -3.60
N ARG A 126 -2.42 19.66 -2.72
CA ARG A 126 -2.69 20.53 -1.57
C ARG A 126 -2.92 21.98 -1.96
N ALA A 127 -2.15 22.46 -2.94
CA ALA A 127 -2.23 23.84 -3.41
C ALA A 127 -3.49 24.11 -4.24
N HIS A 128 -4.12 23.07 -4.80
CA HIS A 128 -5.28 23.16 -5.70
C HIS A 128 -6.40 22.20 -5.25
N PRO A 129 -7.19 22.56 -4.22
CA PRO A 129 -8.27 21.71 -3.69
C PRO A 129 -9.57 21.72 -4.51
N GLU A 130 -9.69 22.59 -5.52
CA GLU A 130 -10.85 22.69 -6.44
C GLU A 130 -10.92 21.59 -7.51
#